data_AF-A0A2X2C9M2-F1
#
_entry.id   AF-A0A2X2C9M2-F1
#
_cell.length_a   1.000
_cell.length_b   1.000
_cell.length_c   1.000
_cell.angle_alpha   90.00
_cell.angle_beta   90.00
_cell.angle_gamma   90.00
#
_symmetry.space_group_name_H-M   'P 1'
#
loop_
_entity.id
_entity.type
_entity.pdbx_description
1 polymer ?
#
loop_
_entity_poly.entity_id
_entity_poly.type
_entity_poly.pdbx_seq_one_letter_code
_entity_poly.pdbx_strand_id
1 'polypeptide(L)'
;MNTGHGLMKLKEWQKNSDGSPARPSLKVANIDGLISSLCLQFDDMVQAKVTIYETFAHYLDAKNFPEGNSTANPDECFKQVYYIDRKTNEVAGESVEFELSSPFDLQGVMIPVRQIHNLCYWCMKGDYRSGNGCSYSGNKYF
;
A
#
# COMPACT_ATOMS: atom_id res chain seq x y z
N MET A 1 34.15 2.49 2.37
CA MET A 1 33.03 2.82 3.27
C MET A 1 31.79 2.18 2.68
N ASN A 2 31.35 1.09 3.30
CA ASN A 2 30.47 0.08 2.70
C ASN A 2 29.00 0.43 2.99
N THR A 3 28.39 1.29 2.17
CA THR A 3 26.97 1.64 2.27
C THR A 3 26.13 0.71 1.39
N GLY A 4 25.27 -0.10 2.02
CA GLY A 4 24.06 -0.59 1.37
C GLY A 4 24.04 -2.06 0.94
N HIS A 5 24.42 -3.01 1.81
CA HIS A 5 23.93 -4.38 1.63
C HIS A 5 22.48 -4.44 2.12
N GLY A 6 21.55 -4.73 1.20
CA GLY A 6 20.11 -4.65 1.37
C GLY A 6 19.58 -5.30 2.65
N LEU A 7 19.16 -4.44 3.58
CA LEU A 7 18.54 -4.81 4.85
C LEU A 7 17.09 -5.31 4.69
N MET A 8 16.48 -5.06 3.54
CA MET A 8 15.10 -5.40 3.24
C MET A 8 15.04 -6.02 1.85
N LYS A 9 14.45 -7.22 1.76
CA LYS A 9 14.16 -7.90 0.51
C LYS A 9 12.66 -8.10 0.42
N LEU A 10 12.07 -7.58 -0.65
CA LEU A 10 10.69 -7.91 -1.00
C LEU A 10 10.70 -9.26 -1.72
N LYS A 11 9.97 -10.24 -1.18
CA LYS A 11 9.80 -11.57 -1.77
C LYS A 11 8.37 -11.66 -2.32
N GLU A 12 8.20 -12.29 -3.47
CA GLU A 12 6.87 -12.58 -4.05
C GLU A 12 6.02 -11.31 -4.33
N TRP A 13 6.57 -10.43 -5.15
CA TRP A 13 5.83 -9.31 -5.70
C TRP A 13 4.93 -9.77 -6.86
N GLN A 14 3.63 -9.89 -6.60
CA GLN A 14 2.63 -10.25 -7.61
C GLN A 14 1.74 -9.05 -7.95
N LYS A 15 1.81 -8.57 -9.20
CA LYS A 15 0.79 -7.68 -9.79
C LYS A 15 -0.26 -8.56 -10.46
N ASN A 16 -1.32 -8.89 -9.73
CA ASN A 16 -2.42 -9.68 -10.25
C ASN A 16 -3.37 -8.80 -11.07
N SER A 17 -3.54 -9.10 -12.35
CA SER A 17 -4.55 -8.45 -13.21
C SER A 17 -5.96 -9.04 -13.04
N ASP A 18 -6.08 -10.11 -12.26
CA ASP A 18 -7.31 -10.90 -12.06
C ASP A 18 -8.18 -10.42 -10.88
N GLY A 19 -7.91 -9.22 -10.34
CA GLY A 19 -8.70 -8.61 -9.26
C GLY A 19 -8.49 -9.18 -7.85
N SER A 20 -7.75 -10.28 -7.71
CA SER A 20 -7.34 -10.80 -6.39
C SER A 20 -6.38 -9.83 -5.70
N PRO A 21 -6.60 -9.44 -4.42
CA PRO A 21 -5.72 -8.52 -3.72
C PRO A 21 -4.31 -9.11 -3.60
N ALA A 22 -3.30 -8.37 -4.05
CA ALA A 22 -1.92 -8.78 -3.94
C ALA A 22 -1.48 -8.75 -2.46
N ARG A 23 -0.95 -9.87 -1.97
CA ARG A 23 -0.41 -10.04 -0.62
C ARG A 23 1.10 -10.30 -0.67
N PRO A 24 1.93 -9.25 -0.88
CA PRO A 24 3.36 -9.43 -1.01
C PRO A 24 4.01 -9.80 0.33
N SER A 25 5.11 -10.55 0.27
CA SER A 25 5.91 -10.93 1.45
C SER A 25 7.10 -10.00 1.61
N LEU A 26 7.28 -9.41 2.80
CA LEU A 26 8.41 -8.54 3.11
C LEU A 26 9.36 -9.27 4.06
N LYS A 27 10.59 -9.51 3.61
CA LYS A 27 11.67 -10.07 4.43
C LYS A 27 12.61 -8.96 4.87
N VAL A 28 12.76 -8.77 6.17
CA VAL A 28 13.64 -7.76 6.77
C VAL A 28 14.75 -8.46 7.53
N ALA A 29 15.99 -8.02 7.36
CA ALA A 29 17.13 -8.51 8.14
C ALA A 29 17.02 -8.02 9.58
N ASN A 30 17.23 -8.92 10.54
CA ASN A 30 17.09 -8.65 11.96
C ASN A 30 18.46 -8.45 12.62
N ILE A 31 19.15 -7.39 12.21
CA ILE A 31 20.46 -7.05 12.76
C ILE A 31 20.28 -6.62 14.22
N ASP A 32 21.07 -7.23 15.11
CA ASP A 32 21.07 -6.99 16.56
C ASP A 32 19.71 -7.21 17.27
N GLY A 33 18.77 -7.94 16.65
CA GLY A 33 17.46 -8.21 17.23
C GLY A 33 16.52 -7.00 17.28
N LEU A 34 16.86 -5.91 16.59
CA LEU A 34 16.10 -4.66 16.63
C LEU A 34 14.66 -4.86 16.13
N ILE A 35 14.47 -5.59 15.03
CA ILE A 35 13.14 -5.84 14.47
C ILE A 35 12.31 -6.70 15.43
N SER A 36 12.89 -7.73 16.03
CA SER A 36 12.21 -8.53 17.05
C SER A 36 11.79 -7.69 18.26
N SER A 37 12.63 -6.75 18.69
CA SER A 37 12.28 -5.86 19.81
C SER A 37 11.11 -4.93 19.47
N LEU A 38 11.05 -4.43 18.23
CA LEU A 38 9.93 -3.63 17.74
C LEU A 38 8.66 -4.46 17.64
N CYS A 39 8.73 -5.70 17.16
CA CYS A 39 7.61 -6.63 17.16
C CYS A 39 7.05 -6.84 18.58
N LEU A 40 7.92 -7.01 19.58
CA LEU A 40 7.47 -7.15 20.98
C LEU A 40 6.85 -5.87 21.54
N GLN A 41 7.34 -4.70 21.14
CA GLN A 41 6.86 -3.40 21.64
C GLN A 41 5.55 -2.96 20.98
N PHE A 42 5.35 -3.27 19.70
CA PHE A 42 4.26 -2.78 18.86
C PHE A 42 3.33 -3.89 18.35
N ASP A 43 3.20 -4.98 19.10
CA ASP A 43 2.29 -6.10 18.81
C ASP A 43 2.46 -6.63 17.36
N ASP A 44 3.67 -7.13 17.09
CA ASP A 44 4.16 -7.58 15.78
C ASP A 44 4.07 -6.52 14.65
N MET A 45 3.94 -5.24 15.02
CA MET A 45 3.79 -4.10 14.10
C MET A 45 2.56 -4.24 13.17
N VAL A 46 1.52 -4.92 13.62
CA VAL A 46 0.28 -5.10 12.86
C VAL A 46 -0.32 -3.72 12.54
N GLN A 47 -0.81 -3.55 11.31
CA GLN A 47 -1.28 -2.27 10.73
C GLN A 47 -0.20 -1.19 10.54
N ALA A 48 1.08 -1.50 10.71
CA ALA A 48 2.13 -0.54 10.34
C ALA A 48 2.09 -0.27 8.83
N LYS A 49 2.22 1.01 8.45
CA LYS A 49 2.18 1.44 7.07
C LYS A 49 3.52 1.18 6.38
N VAL A 50 3.49 0.40 5.31
CA VAL A 50 4.64 0.12 4.44
C VAL A 50 4.44 0.83 3.11
N THR A 51 5.42 1.63 2.69
CA THR A 51 5.37 2.31 1.39
C THR A 51 6.49 1.76 0.50
N ILE A 52 6.11 1.19 -0.63
CA ILE A 52 7.02 0.65 -1.63
C ILE A 52 7.15 1.68 -2.75
N TYR A 53 8.39 2.02 -3.08
CA TYR A 53 8.74 2.91 -4.17
C TYR A 53 9.37 2.06 -5.28
N GLU A 54 8.69 1.94 -6.41
CA GLU A 54 9.22 1.34 -7.63
C GLU A 54 9.74 2.46 -8.54
N THR A 55 11.00 2.40 -8.95
CA THR A 55 11.57 3.32 -9.93
C THR A 55 12.51 2.57 -10.87
N PHE A 56 12.72 3.11 -12.07
CA PHE A 56 13.72 2.56 -12.97
C PHE A 56 15.12 2.92 -12.48
N ALA A 57 16.08 2.01 -12.69
CA ALA A 57 17.45 2.19 -12.22
C ALA A 57 18.07 3.54 -12.65
N HIS A 58 17.79 4.00 -13.87
CA HIS A 58 18.33 5.26 -14.40
C HIS A 58 17.74 6.53 -13.77
N TYR A 59 16.65 6.45 -13.00
CA TYR A 59 16.10 7.57 -12.24
C TYR A 59 16.65 7.64 -10.80
N LEU A 60 17.40 6.62 -10.36
CA LEU A 60 17.99 6.56 -9.02
C LEU A 60 19.05 7.66 -8.84
N ASP A 61 19.25 8.15 -7.62
CA ASP A 61 20.13 9.28 -7.36
C ASP A 61 21.61 9.02 -7.71
N ALA A 62 22.32 10.11 -8.02
CA ALA A 62 23.71 10.05 -8.47
C ALA A 62 24.68 9.36 -7.48
N LYS A 63 24.35 9.28 -6.18
CA LYS A 63 25.20 8.62 -5.18
C LYS A 63 25.23 7.10 -5.33
N ASN A 64 24.21 6.53 -5.98
CA ASN A 64 24.15 5.09 -6.25
C ASN A 64 24.98 4.67 -7.48
N PHE A 65 25.53 5.62 -8.24
CA PHE A 65 26.34 5.35 -9.44
C PHE A 65 27.78 5.84 -9.26
N PRO A 66 28.80 5.01 -9.54
CA PRO A 66 30.21 5.40 -9.41
C PRO A 66 30.59 6.63 -10.25
N GLU A 67 29.95 6.82 -11.40
CA GLU A 67 30.19 7.93 -12.33
C GLU A 67 29.15 9.07 -12.18
N GLY A 68 28.30 9.00 -11.15
CA GLY A 68 27.13 9.88 -11.01
C GLY A 68 25.98 9.50 -11.94
N ASN A 69 24.89 10.27 -11.87
CA ASN A 69 23.71 10.05 -12.72
C ASN A 69 23.07 11.39 -13.12
N SER A 70 23.11 11.71 -14.42
CA SER A 70 22.50 12.92 -15.00
C SER A 70 21.00 12.76 -15.29
N THR A 71 20.49 11.53 -15.33
CA THR A 71 19.06 11.23 -15.54
C THR A 71 18.33 10.99 -14.23
N ALA A 72 18.98 11.19 -13.08
CA ALA A 72 18.35 11.06 -11.77
C ALA A 72 17.11 11.95 -11.69
N ASN A 73 15.97 11.35 -11.36
CA ASN A 73 14.71 12.08 -11.22
C ASN A 73 13.91 11.49 -10.04
N PRO A 74 13.84 12.20 -8.89
CA PRO A 74 13.12 11.72 -7.70
C PRO A 74 11.60 11.69 -7.89
N ASP A 75 11.06 12.41 -8.88
CA ASP A 75 9.62 12.46 -9.15
C ASP A 75 9.13 11.25 -9.96
N GLU A 76 10.05 10.57 -10.67
CA GLU A 76 9.76 9.38 -11.48
C GLU A 76 9.79 8.11 -10.62
N CYS A 77 8.82 7.99 -9.72
CA CYS A 77 8.60 6.78 -8.94
C CYS A 77 7.12 6.41 -8.83
N PHE A 78 6.84 5.11 -8.93
CA PHE A 78 5.54 4.56 -8.61
C PHE A 78 5.47 4.21 -7.13
N LYS A 79 4.52 4.82 -6.43
CA LYS A 79 4.35 4.67 -4.99
C LYS A 79 3.14 3.79 -4.68
N GLN A 80 3.37 2.72 -3.93
CA GLN A 80 2.30 1.86 -3.43
C GLN A 80 2.34 1.80 -1.91
N VAL A 81 1.14 1.79 -1.32
CA VAL A 81 0.96 1.72 0.13
C VAL A 81 0.36 0.37 0.46
N TYR A 82 1.00 -0.31 1.42
CA TYR A 82 0.58 -1.55 2.03
C TYR A 82 0.58 -1.38 3.55
N TYR A 83 -0.02 -2.35 4.23
CA TYR A 83 -0.01 -2.44 5.67
C TYR A 83 0.49 -3.83 6.08
N ILE A 84 1.14 -3.93 7.24
CA ILE A 84 1.52 -5.23 7.80
C ILE A 84 0.24 -5.91 8.30
N ASP A 85 -0.06 -7.10 7.77
CA ASP A 85 -1.18 -7.93 8.19
C ASP A 85 -0.75 -8.79 9.40
N ARG A 86 0.33 -9.55 9.23
CA ARG A 86 0.90 -10.41 10.28
C ARG A 86 2.36 -10.73 10.02
N LYS A 87 3.07 -11.10 11.10
CA LYS A 87 4.36 -11.79 11.01
C LYS A 87 4.15 -13.24 10.58
N THR A 88 4.82 -13.67 9.52
CA THR A 88 4.68 -15.04 8.99
C THR A 88 5.79 -15.95 9.51
N ASN A 89 7.01 -15.43 9.62
CA ASN A 89 8.16 -16.20 10.08
C ASN A 89 9.20 -15.30 10.74
N GLU A 90 9.97 -15.87 11.65
CA GLU A 90 11.07 -15.20 12.33
C GLU A 90 12.22 -16.18 12.53
N VAL A 91 13.38 -15.85 11.96
CA VAL A 91 14.65 -16.54 12.22
C VAL A 91 15.45 -15.67 13.18
N ALA A 92 15.61 -16.16 14.41
CA ALA A 92 16.25 -15.42 15.49
C ALA A 92 17.64 -14.90 15.09
N GLY A 93 17.83 -13.58 15.21
CA GLY A 93 19.10 -12.91 14.88
C GLY A 93 19.44 -12.80 13.39
N GLU A 94 18.58 -13.29 12.49
CA GLU A 94 18.85 -13.25 11.04
C GLU A 94 17.80 -12.46 10.27
N SER A 95 16.52 -12.84 10.34
CA SER A 95 15.48 -12.20 9.53
C SER A 95 14.07 -12.37 10.07
N VAL A 96 13.21 -11.40 9.79
CA VAL A 96 11.78 -11.44 10.07
C VAL A 96 11.01 -11.30 8.76
N GLU A 97 10.00 -12.14 8.56
CA GLU A 97 9.14 -12.13 7.39
C GLU A 97 7.72 -11.67 7.78
N PHE A 98 7.19 -10.74 6.99
CA PHE A 98 5.87 -10.13 7.17
C PHE A 98 5.01 -10.36 5.93
N GLU A 99 3.73 -10.65 6.14
CA GLU A 99 2.72 -10.60 5.09
C GLU A 99 2.11 -9.20 5.04
N LEU A 100 2.07 -8.62 3.84
CA LEU A 100 1.51 -7.30 3.61
C LEU A 100 0.10 -7.41 3.01
N SER A 101 -0.79 -6.54 3.45
CA SER A 101 -2.13 -6.38 2.92
C SER A 101 -2.31 -5.03 2.22
N SER A 102 -3.17 -5.00 1.22
CA SER A 102 -3.56 -3.77 0.54
C SER A 102 -4.50 -2.93 1.43
N PRO A 103 -4.51 -1.59 1.34
CA PRO A 103 -5.53 -0.74 1.98
C PRO A 103 -6.98 -1.18 1.73
N PHE A 104 -7.24 -1.84 0.60
CA PHE A 104 -8.58 -2.30 0.22
C PHE A 104 -9.03 -3.58 0.95
N ASP A 105 -8.09 -4.33 1.53
CA ASP A 105 -8.34 -5.62 2.20
C ASP A 105 -8.37 -5.47 3.74
N LEU A 106 -8.05 -4.28 4.24
CA LEU A 106 -8.13 -3.98 5.66
C LEU A 106 -9.59 -3.98 6.14
N GLN A 107 -9.90 -4.93 7.02
CA GLN A 107 -11.20 -5.03 7.68
C GLN A 107 -11.54 -3.71 8.40
N GLY A 108 -12.70 -3.14 8.08
CA GLY A 108 -13.20 -1.91 8.70
C GLY A 108 -13.01 -0.63 7.87
N VAL A 109 -12.29 -0.69 6.75
CA VAL A 109 -12.26 0.43 5.79
C VAL A 109 -13.47 0.32 4.87
N MET A 110 -14.47 1.19 5.10
CA MET A 110 -15.59 1.31 4.16
C MET A 110 -15.10 1.94 2.85
N ILE A 111 -14.92 1.10 1.81
CA ILE A 111 -14.79 1.57 0.43
C ILE A 111 -16.08 2.34 0.09
N PRO A 112 -15.99 3.53 -0.55
CA PRO A 112 -17.09 4.48 -0.69
C PRO A 112 -18.44 3.87 -1.08
N VAL A 113 -19.47 4.29 -0.34
CA VAL A 113 -20.89 3.88 -0.33
C VAL A 113 -21.65 3.92 -1.67
N ARG A 114 -21.03 4.33 -2.77
CA ARG A 114 -21.73 4.46 -4.06
C ARG A 114 -21.46 3.25 -4.94
N GLN A 115 -22.35 2.28 -4.90
CA GLN A 115 -22.44 1.29 -5.97
C GLN A 115 -23.02 1.93 -7.24
N ILE A 116 -22.44 1.60 -8.39
CA ILE A 116 -22.97 2.03 -9.69
C ILE A 116 -24.19 1.16 -9.98
N HIS A 117 -25.38 1.74 -9.81
CA HIS A 117 -26.66 1.13 -10.16
C HIS A 117 -27.26 1.87 -11.36
N ASN A 118 -28.17 1.24 -12.11
CA ASN A 118 -28.94 1.91 -13.17
C ASN A 118 -29.99 2.91 -12.64
N LEU A 119 -30.09 3.08 -11.32
CA LEU A 119 -31.02 4.00 -10.65
C LEU A 119 -30.29 5.24 -10.15
N CYS A 120 -31.00 6.37 -10.09
CA CYS A 120 -30.45 7.62 -9.57
C CYS A 120 -30.09 7.47 -8.08
N TYR A 121 -28.86 7.87 -7.71
CA TYR A 121 -28.35 7.85 -6.33
C TYR A 121 -29.27 8.58 -5.35
N TRP A 122 -29.78 9.76 -5.74
CA TRP A 122 -30.68 10.56 -4.90
C TRP A 122 -32.05 9.90 -4.72
N CYS A 123 -32.56 9.18 -5.73
CA CYS A 123 -33.77 8.37 -5.59
C CYS A 123 -33.57 7.26 -4.57
N MET A 124 -32.43 6.55 -4.62
CA MET A 124 -32.12 5.47 -3.68
C MET A 124 -31.94 5.97 -2.24
N LYS A 125 -31.53 7.22 -2.04
CA LYS A 125 -31.41 7.87 -0.73
C LYS A 125 -32.70 8.50 -0.21
N GLY A 126 -33.76 8.56 -1.03
CA GLY A 126 -34.99 9.29 -0.68
C GLY A 126 -34.86 10.82 -0.77
N ASP A 127 -33.70 11.31 -1.22
CA ASP A 127 -33.35 12.73 -1.35
C ASP A 127 -33.61 13.26 -2.78
N TYR A 128 -34.35 12.52 -3.60
CA TYR A 128 -34.67 12.96 -4.95
C TYR A 128 -35.59 14.19 -4.89
N ARG A 129 -35.14 15.29 -5.51
CA ARG A 129 -35.82 16.59 -5.50
C ARG A 129 -35.97 17.22 -4.10
N SER A 130 -35.27 16.72 -3.08
CA SER A 130 -35.35 17.27 -1.72
C SER A 130 -34.60 18.59 -1.54
N GLY A 131 -33.79 18.99 -2.52
CA GLY A 131 -32.86 20.12 -2.41
C GLY A 131 -31.60 19.79 -1.58
N ASN A 132 -31.63 18.71 -0.79
CA ASN A 132 -30.49 18.20 -0.04
C ASN A 132 -29.63 17.29 -0.95
N GLY A 133 -28.94 17.94 -1.90
CA GLY A 133 -28.02 17.30 -2.84
C GLY A 133 -28.60 17.01 -4.24
N CYS A 134 -29.90 16.71 -4.36
CA CYS A 134 -30.60 16.69 -5.65
C CYS A 134 -31.34 18.01 -5.89
N SER A 135 -30.78 18.89 -6.72
CA SER A 135 -31.37 20.20 -7.05
C SER A 135 -32.34 20.15 -8.24
N TYR A 136 -32.68 18.96 -8.74
CA TYR A 136 -33.62 18.81 -9.84
C TYR A 136 -35.06 19.06 -9.36
N SER A 137 -35.71 20.07 -9.91
CA SER A 137 -37.10 20.48 -9.59
C SER A 137 -38.09 20.24 -10.73
N GLY A 138 -37.65 19.58 -11.81
CA GLY A 138 -38.48 19.35 -13.00
C GLY A 138 -39.54 18.26 -12.79
N ASN A 139 -40.70 18.41 -13.45
CA ASN A 139 -41.82 17.46 -13.40
C ASN A 139 -41.77 16.37 -14.50
N LYS A 140 -40.69 16.30 -15.29
CA LYS A 140 -40.54 15.24 -16.30
C LYS A 140 -40.05 13.97 -15.61
N TYR A 141 -40.87 12.93 -15.66
CA TYR A 141 -40.47 11.57 -15.27
C TYR A 141 -39.72 10.94 -16.46
N PHE A 142 -38.66 10.19 -16.17
CA PHE A 142 -38.07 9.23 -17.10
C PHE A 142 -38.78 7.89 -16.89
#